data_AF-A0A7I8KWP3-F1
#
_entry.id   AF-A0A7I8KWP3-F1
#
_cell.length_a   1.000
_cell.length_b   1.000
_cell.length_c   1.000
_cell.angle_alpha   90.00
_cell.angle_beta   90.00
_cell.angle_gamma   90.00
#
_symmetry.space_group_name_H-M   'P 1'
#
loop_
_entity.id
_entity.type
_entity.pdbx_description
1 polymer ?
#
loop_
_entity_poly.entity_id
_entity_poly.type
_entity_poly.pdbx_seq_one_letter_code
_entity_poly.pdbx_strand_id
1 'polypeptide(L)'
;MSSLTSLFSRGLLGARCKTCLNLAISRIKLLHNKREVQLKQMRKEIAQYLQSGQESISRIRVEHVIREENVSAAYEVLELFCEFVLARVPILEAQRDCPSELQEAIASIIYAAPRCSDLPELMQVRNLFTTKYGKEFSAAAAELRPDSNVNRMIIEKLSVRAPPAEVKLRALRGIAQEFGVEWDASSTEIEFSKKHEDLLEGLNSSAIPTASTVIITQSMPPASPQDGLPITPMVQSQPHLPVPAVSNPAPAVVSKILSVGPEKIELPPVDSSLSEGPRGASDALERARAAMALAERASAAARTAAARINAGVHRQAGNGKQSG
;
A
#
# COMPACT_ATOMS: atom_id res chain seq x y z
N MET A 1 -10.91 23.10 33.57
CA MET A 1 -10.46 23.39 32.19
C MET A 1 -10.75 22.28 31.17
N SER A 2 -10.73 20.99 31.54
CA SER A 2 -10.50 19.88 30.58
C SER A 2 -11.66 19.43 29.69
N SER A 3 -12.92 19.78 29.99
CA SER A 3 -14.08 19.20 29.30
C SER A 3 -14.31 19.77 27.89
N LEU A 4 -14.17 21.08 27.71
CA LEU A 4 -14.43 21.77 26.44
C LEU A 4 -13.38 21.41 25.38
N THR A 5 -12.10 21.29 25.77
CA THR A 5 -11.03 20.82 24.89
C THR A 5 -11.23 19.35 24.49
N SER A 6 -11.81 18.51 25.35
CA SER A 6 -12.18 17.13 24.99
C SER A 6 -13.32 17.07 23.96
N LEU A 7 -14.32 17.96 24.07
CA LEU A 7 -15.43 18.02 23.11
C LEU A 7 -14.99 18.57 21.74
N PHE A 8 -14.23 19.67 21.70
CA PHE A 8 -13.69 20.21 20.44
C PHE A 8 -12.71 19.25 19.76
N SER A 9 -11.87 18.55 20.52
CA SER A 9 -10.96 17.56 19.94
C SER A 9 -11.68 16.31 19.43
N ARG A 10 -12.78 15.85 20.08
CA ARG A 10 -13.58 14.70 19.61
C ARG A 10 -14.16 14.89 18.21
N GLY A 11 -14.89 15.97 17.95
CA GLY A 11 -15.47 16.22 16.62
C GLY A 11 -14.43 16.44 15.53
N LEU A 12 -13.32 17.10 15.86
CA LEU A 12 -12.20 17.29 14.93
C LEU A 12 -11.46 15.98 14.64
N LEU A 13 -11.37 15.07 15.61
CA LEU A 13 -10.73 13.76 15.47
C LEU A 13 -11.48 12.91 14.45
N GLY A 14 -12.80 12.78 14.57
CA GLY A 14 -13.60 11.94 13.68
C GLY A 14 -13.64 12.46 12.24
N ALA A 15 -13.76 13.78 12.05
CA ALA A 15 -13.66 14.40 10.74
C ALA A 15 -12.29 14.12 10.07
N ARG A 16 -11.18 14.34 10.79
CA ARG A 16 -9.83 14.04 10.29
C ARG A 16 -9.62 12.55 10.04
N CYS A 17 -10.10 11.69 10.93
CA CYS A 17 -10.01 10.23 10.80
C CYS A 17 -10.72 9.74 9.53
N LYS A 18 -11.96 10.20 9.28
CA LYS A 18 -12.70 9.92 8.04
C LYS A 18 -11.91 10.34 6.79
N THR A 19 -11.34 11.55 6.77
CA THR A 19 -10.51 12.02 5.64
C THR A 19 -9.26 11.16 5.45
N CYS A 20 -8.46 10.92 6.50
CA CYS A 20 -7.23 10.14 6.39
C CYS A 20 -7.49 8.70 5.94
N LEU A 21 -8.57 8.05 6.43
CA LEU A 21 -8.95 6.70 6.03
C LEU A 21 -9.40 6.64 4.56
N ASN A 22 -10.25 7.57 4.11
CA ASN A 22 -10.67 7.62 2.69
C ASN A 22 -9.46 7.83 1.76
N LEU A 23 -8.51 8.70 2.14
CA LEU A 23 -7.27 8.91 1.37
C LEU A 23 -6.36 7.67 1.39
N ALA A 24 -6.26 6.96 2.52
CA ALA A 24 -5.50 5.71 2.60
C ALA A 24 -6.09 4.63 1.69
N ILE A 25 -7.40 4.38 1.76
CA ILE A 25 -8.12 3.43 0.89
C ILE A 25 -7.92 3.79 -0.58
N SER A 26 -8.09 5.07 -0.94
CA SER A 26 -7.88 5.56 -2.31
C SER A 26 -6.44 5.35 -2.78
N ARG A 27 -5.45 5.55 -1.91
CA ARG A 27 -4.03 5.32 -2.24
C ARG A 27 -3.70 3.84 -2.37
N ILE A 28 -4.22 2.96 -1.51
CA ILE A 28 -4.01 1.51 -1.62
C ILE A 28 -4.50 1.01 -2.99
N LYS A 29 -5.71 1.40 -3.41
CA LYS A 29 -6.29 1.05 -4.72
C LYS A 29 -5.43 1.52 -5.91
N LEU A 30 -4.77 2.68 -5.80
CA LEU A 30 -3.80 3.15 -6.81
C LEU A 30 -2.46 2.40 -6.76
N LEU A 31 -1.97 2.07 -5.56
CA LEU A 31 -0.71 1.37 -5.37
C LEU A 31 -0.77 -0.10 -5.81
N HIS A 32 -1.93 -0.77 -5.67
CA HIS A 32 -2.15 -2.13 -6.16
C HIS A 32 -1.79 -2.25 -7.65
N ASN A 33 -2.40 -1.44 -8.51
CA ASN A 33 -2.18 -1.48 -9.96
C ASN A 33 -0.72 -1.16 -10.34
N LYS A 34 -0.08 -0.22 -9.64
CA LYS A 34 1.35 0.09 -9.81
C LYS A 34 2.21 -1.13 -9.46
N ARG A 35 1.96 -1.74 -8.30
CA ARG A 35 2.71 -2.86 -7.72
C ARG A 35 2.56 -4.14 -8.55
N GLU A 36 1.38 -4.41 -9.09
CA GLU A 36 1.12 -5.53 -10.00
C GLU A 36 1.99 -5.45 -11.27
N VAL A 37 2.08 -4.27 -11.90
CA VAL A 37 2.93 -4.05 -13.08
C VAL A 37 4.42 -4.19 -12.72
N GLN A 38 4.85 -3.64 -11.59
CA GLN A 38 6.23 -3.78 -11.11
C GLN A 38 6.60 -5.25 -10.82
N LEU A 39 5.69 -6.03 -10.20
CA LEU A 39 5.89 -7.46 -9.93
C LEU A 39 6.05 -8.26 -11.21
N LYS A 40 5.18 -8.07 -12.22
CA LYS A 40 5.30 -8.73 -13.53
C LYS A 40 6.64 -8.43 -14.22
N GLN A 41 7.11 -7.18 -14.14
CA GLN A 41 8.42 -6.80 -14.67
C GLN A 41 9.59 -7.44 -13.90
N MET A 42 9.56 -7.46 -12.56
CA MET A 42 10.63 -8.08 -11.76
C MET A 42 10.70 -9.61 -11.92
N ARG A 43 9.55 -10.30 -12.10
CA ARG A 43 9.51 -11.73 -12.43
C ARG A 43 10.16 -12.01 -13.78
N LYS A 44 9.86 -11.18 -14.78
CA LYS A 44 10.47 -11.25 -16.11
C LYS A 44 12.00 -11.01 -16.08
N GLU A 45 12.47 -10.07 -15.27
CA GLU A 45 13.92 -9.87 -15.02
C GLU A 45 14.57 -11.14 -14.44
N ILE A 46 13.95 -11.76 -13.44
CA ILE A 46 14.45 -13.03 -12.85
C ILE A 46 14.49 -14.15 -13.89
N ALA A 47 13.47 -14.29 -14.75
CA ALA A 47 13.47 -15.28 -15.83
C ALA A 47 14.66 -15.07 -16.79
N GLN A 48 15.01 -13.81 -17.12
CA GLN A 48 16.17 -13.48 -17.94
C GLN A 48 17.52 -13.78 -17.25
N TYR A 49 17.62 -13.55 -15.93
CA TYR A 49 18.80 -13.93 -15.16
C TYR A 49 18.97 -15.45 -15.07
N LEU A 50 17.88 -16.21 -14.88
CA LEU A 50 17.91 -17.68 -14.92
C LEU A 50 18.33 -18.20 -16.31
N GLN A 51 17.73 -17.70 -17.39
CA GLN A 51 18.05 -18.09 -18.77
C GLN A 51 19.51 -17.78 -19.16
N SER A 52 20.15 -16.81 -18.51
CA SER A 52 21.56 -16.46 -18.71
C SER A 52 22.52 -17.05 -17.67
N GLY A 53 22.05 -17.98 -16.82
CA GLY A 53 22.87 -18.65 -15.81
C GLY A 53 23.31 -17.78 -14.62
N GLN A 54 22.77 -16.56 -14.49
CA GLN A 54 23.12 -15.59 -13.46
C GLN A 54 22.40 -15.86 -12.13
N GLU A 55 22.47 -17.10 -11.64
CA GLU A 55 21.69 -17.57 -10.47
C GLU A 55 21.88 -16.71 -9.22
N SER A 56 23.08 -16.22 -8.94
CA SER A 56 23.37 -15.37 -7.78
C SER A 56 22.53 -14.08 -7.80
N ILE A 57 22.31 -13.50 -8.98
CA ILE A 57 21.42 -12.34 -9.16
C ILE A 57 19.96 -12.77 -8.95
N SER A 58 19.53 -13.88 -9.54
CA SER A 58 18.18 -14.43 -9.34
C SER A 58 17.87 -14.70 -7.86
N ARG A 59 18.80 -15.30 -7.10
CA ARG A 59 18.65 -15.60 -5.67
C ARG A 59 18.51 -14.34 -4.79
N ILE A 60 19.17 -13.24 -5.16
CA ILE A 60 19.01 -11.94 -4.49
C ILE A 60 17.69 -11.26 -4.92
N ARG A 61 17.41 -11.24 -6.23
CA ARG A 61 16.28 -10.52 -6.83
C ARG A 61 14.92 -11.15 -6.46
N VAL A 62 14.85 -12.47 -6.30
CA VAL A 62 13.62 -13.15 -5.85
C VAL A 62 13.21 -12.76 -4.44
N GLU A 63 14.16 -12.48 -3.54
CA GLU A 63 13.80 -11.98 -2.20
C GLU A 63 13.17 -10.58 -2.25
N HIS A 64 13.56 -9.76 -3.23
CA HIS A 64 12.92 -8.47 -3.45
C HIS A 64 11.48 -8.65 -3.95
N VAL A 65 11.25 -9.56 -4.90
CA VAL A 65 9.89 -9.93 -5.35
C VAL A 65 9.04 -10.42 -4.19
N ILE A 66 9.52 -11.35 -3.36
CA ILE A 66 8.76 -11.89 -2.21
C ILE A 66 8.43 -10.78 -1.19
N ARG A 67 9.34 -9.83 -0.94
CA ARG A 67 9.05 -8.67 -0.08
C ARG A 67 7.97 -7.78 -0.70
N GLU A 68 8.04 -7.52 -2.00
CA GLU A 68 7.07 -6.67 -2.71
C GLU A 68 5.68 -7.33 -2.85
N GLU A 69 5.61 -8.65 -3.02
CA GLU A 69 4.38 -9.47 -2.92
C GLU A 69 3.79 -9.43 -1.51
N ASN A 70 4.65 -9.58 -0.47
CA ASN A 70 4.19 -9.53 0.92
C ASN A 70 3.60 -8.17 1.29
N VAL A 71 4.20 -7.06 0.84
CA VAL A 71 3.64 -5.71 1.00
C VAL A 71 2.30 -5.57 0.27
N SER A 72 2.13 -6.18 -0.90
CA SER A 72 0.84 -6.21 -1.61
C SER A 72 -0.25 -6.90 -0.79
N ALA A 73 0.02 -8.11 -0.29
CA ALA A 73 -0.92 -8.86 0.55
C ALA A 73 -1.23 -8.15 1.88
N ALA A 74 -0.27 -7.40 2.44
CA ALA A 74 -0.52 -6.56 3.61
C ALA A 74 -1.44 -5.38 3.29
N TYR A 75 -1.36 -4.82 2.08
CA TYR A 75 -2.21 -3.69 1.67
C TYR A 75 -3.68 -4.11 1.49
N GLU A 76 -3.96 -5.31 0.97
CA GLU A 76 -5.32 -5.88 0.90
C GLU A 76 -5.99 -5.94 2.29
N VAL A 77 -5.26 -6.43 3.29
CA VAL A 77 -5.75 -6.50 4.68
C VAL A 77 -5.87 -5.11 5.32
N LEU A 78 -4.95 -4.19 5.02
CA LEU A 78 -5.03 -2.80 5.50
C LEU A 78 -6.17 -2.01 4.87
N GLU A 79 -6.53 -2.28 3.62
CA GLU A 79 -7.69 -1.68 2.96
C GLU A 79 -8.98 -2.07 3.68
N LEU A 80 -9.18 -3.37 3.91
CA LEU A 80 -10.30 -3.92 4.67
C LEU A 80 -10.39 -3.32 6.08
N PHE A 81 -9.26 -3.22 6.79
CA PHE A 81 -9.24 -2.58 8.12
C PHE A 81 -9.52 -1.08 8.05
N CYS A 82 -9.07 -0.36 7.02
CA CYS A 82 -9.39 1.05 6.86
C CYS A 82 -10.89 1.26 6.57
N GLU A 83 -11.51 0.45 5.72
CA GLU A 83 -12.96 0.50 5.43
C GLU A 83 -13.79 0.12 6.67
N PHE A 84 -13.40 -0.94 7.39
CA PHE A 84 -14.05 -1.41 8.61
C PHE A 84 -14.02 -0.38 9.75
N VAL A 85 -12.89 0.30 9.94
CA VAL A 85 -12.73 1.40 10.90
C VAL A 85 -13.48 2.65 10.42
N LEU A 86 -13.43 2.99 9.13
CA LEU A 86 -14.13 4.14 8.53
C LEU A 86 -15.64 4.07 8.78
N ALA A 87 -16.25 2.90 8.56
CA ALA A 87 -17.67 2.66 8.82
C ALA A 87 -18.07 2.85 10.29
N ARG A 88 -17.12 2.71 11.23
CA ARG A 88 -17.36 2.76 12.68
C ARG A 88 -16.80 4.01 13.38
N VAL A 89 -16.31 5.02 12.63
CA VAL A 89 -15.82 6.27 13.23
C VAL A 89 -16.84 6.95 14.17
N PRO A 90 -18.17 6.95 13.95
CA PRO A 90 -19.12 7.50 14.92
C PRO A 90 -19.08 6.82 16.29
N ILE A 91 -18.84 5.51 16.34
CA ILE A 91 -18.67 4.75 17.60
C ILE A 91 -17.36 5.16 18.28
N LEU A 92 -16.28 5.29 17.49
CA LEU A 92 -14.98 5.78 17.94
C LEU A 92 -15.04 7.24 18.45
N GLU A 93 -15.87 8.11 17.87
CA GLU A 93 -16.09 9.48 18.36
C GLU A 93 -16.78 9.49 19.73
N ALA A 94 -17.83 8.67 19.89
CA ALA A 94 -18.66 8.63 21.09
C ALA A 94 -17.94 7.99 22.31
N GLN A 95 -17.23 6.88 22.11
CA GLN A 95 -16.58 6.14 23.20
C GLN A 95 -15.25 6.81 23.63
N ARG A 96 -14.82 6.55 24.87
CA ARG A 96 -13.53 7.02 25.38
C ARG A 96 -12.43 6.06 24.91
N ASP A 97 -12.58 4.81 25.33
CA ASP A 97 -11.62 3.72 25.17
C ASP A 97 -11.85 2.98 23.83
N CYS A 98 -10.97 2.03 23.49
CA CYS A 98 -11.02 1.35 22.19
C CYS A 98 -12.04 0.20 22.21
N PRO A 99 -13.03 0.16 21.29
CA PRO A 99 -13.95 -0.97 21.21
C PRO A 99 -13.19 -2.25 20.85
N SER A 100 -13.45 -3.36 21.55
CA SER A 100 -12.76 -4.65 21.33
C SER A 100 -12.87 -5.12 19.87
N GLU A 101 -14.05 -5.01 19.26
CA GLU A 101 -14.29 -5.30 17.83
C GLU A 101 -13.37 -4.53 16.87
N LEU A 102 -12.91 -3.33 17.26
CA LEU A 102 -12.07 -2.47 16.45
C LEU A 102 -10.59 -2.53 16.83
N GLN A 103 -10.25 -3.16 17.94
CA GLN A 103 -8.90 -3.13 18.50
C GLN A 103 -7.88 -3.77 17.55
N GLU A 104 -8.21 -4.90 16.93
CA GLU A 104 -7.32 -5.56 15.95
C GLU A 104 -7.05 -4.68 14.73
N ALA A 105 -8.09 -4.13 14.11
CA ALA A 105 -7.95 -3.28 12.93
C ALA A 105 -7.14 -2.01 13.23
N ILE A 106 -7.41 -1.36 14.38
CA ILE A 106 -6.72 -0.15 14.80
C ILE A 106 -5.26 -0.43 15.18
N ALA A 107 -4.98 -1.50 15.94
CA ALA A 107 -3.62 -1.89 16.29
C ALA A 107 -2.81 -2.27 15.04
N SER A 108 -3.43 -2.97 14.08
CA SER A 108 -2.81 -3.34 12.81
C SER A 108 -2.45 -2.13 11.96
N ILE A 109 -3.33 -1.13 11.88
CA ILE A 109 -3.03 0.16 11.22
C ILE A 109 -1.87 0.88 11.93
N ILE A 110 -1.84 0.91 13.27
CA ILE A 110 -0.75 1.53 14.05
C ILE A 110 0.59 0.82 13.83
N TYR A 111 0.59 -0.51 13.76
CA TYR A 111 1.78 -1.32 13.49
C TYR A 111 2.29 -1.14 12.05
N ALA A 112 1.38 -1.08 11.07
CA ALA A 112 1.73 -0.92 9.65
C ALA A 112 2.20 0.49 9.28
N ALA A 113 1.63 1.53 9.91
CA ALA A 113 1.92 2.94 9.59
C ALA A 113 3.42 3.30 9.45
N PRO A 114 4.35 2.94 10.37
CA PRO A 114 5.77 3.23 10.21
C PRO A 114 6.50 2.31 9.20
N ARG A 115 5.86 1.23 8.75
CA ARG A 115 6.41 0.22 7.82
C ARG A 115 5.97 0.45 6.37
N CYS A 116 4.90 1.22 6.15
CA CYS A 116 4.32 1.49 4.83
C CYS A 116 4.57 2.94 4.39
N SER A 117 5.80 3.24 3.92
CA SER A 117 6.21 4.59 3.48
C SER A 117 5.37 5.16 2.32
N ASP A 118 4.85 4.31 1.43
CA ASP A 118 3.91 4.70 0.37
C ASP A 118 2.53 5.15 0.91
N LEU A 119 2.25 4.99 2.22
CA LEU A 119 0.96 5.26 2.88
C LEU A 119 1.09 6.21 4.11
N PRO A 120 1.61 7.44 3.95
CA PRO A 120 1.74 8.42 5.06
C PRO A 120 0.39 8.85 5.67
N GLU A 121 -0.73 8.56 5.01
CA GLU A 121 -2.08 8.67 5.58
C GLU A 121 -2.23 7.78 6.83
N LEU A 122 -1.66 6.57 6.83
CA LEU A 122 -1.68 5.67 8.00
C LEU A 122 -0.88 6.26 9.18
N MET A 123 0.19 7.01 8.92
CA MET A 123 0.92 7.73 9.97
C MET A 123 0.06 8.85 10.59
N GLN A 124 -0.81 9.50 9.81
CA GLN A 124 -1.80 10.44 10.36
C GLN A 124 -2.85 9.71 11.21
N VAL A 125 -3.38 8.57 10.73
CA VAL A 125 -4.34 7.73 11.49
C VAL A 125 -3.72 7.24 12.80
N ARG A 126 -2.46 6.75 12.78
CA ARG A 126 -1.68 6.39 13.98
C ARG A 126 -1.57 7.55 14.96
N ASN A 127 -1.28 8.77 14.49
CA ASN A 127 -1.17 9.94 15.36
C ASN A 127 -2.52 10.33 15.99
N LEU A 128 -3.63 10.22 15.23
CA LEU A 128 -4.98 10.43 15.74
C LEU A 128 -5.34 9.43 16.85
N PHE A 129 -5.08 8.13 16.64
CA PHE A 129 -5.34 7.11 17.67
C PHE A 129 -4.40 7.21 18.87
N THR A 130 -3.13 7.58 18.67
CA THR A 130 -2.19 7.89 19.78
C THR A 130 -2.67 9.06 20.63
N THR A 131 -3.30 10.06 20.01
CA THR A 131 -3.90 11.20 20.72
C THR A 131 -5.19 10.79 21.47
N LYS A 132 -5.96 9.85 20.93
CA LYS A 132 -7.22 9.38 21.52
C LYS A 132 -7.03 8.38 22.67
N TYR A 133 -6.20 7.36 22.47
CA TYR A 133 -6.03 6.22 23.37
C TYR A 133 -4.72 6.26 24.18
N GLY A 134 -3.87 7.26 23.94
CA GLY A 134 -2.61 7.45 24.63
C GLY A 134 -1.44 6.73 23.98
N LYS A 135 -0.23 7.04 24.48
CA LYS A 135 1.02 6.53 23.93
C LYS A 135 1.20 5.02 24.14
N GLU A 136 0.83 4.50 25.31
CA GLU A 136 1.02 3.07 25.62
C GLU A 136 0.22 2.15 24.71
N PHE A 137 -1.02 2.52 24.35
CA PHE A 137 -1.82 1.76 23.39
C PHE A 137 -1.11 1.67 22.02
N SER A 138 -0.58 2.80 21.54
CA SER A 138 0.17 2.84 20.27
C SER A 138 1.55 2.18 20.34
N ALA A 139 2.19 2.18 21.51
CA ALA A 139 3.47 1.53 21.74
C ALA A 139 3.28 0.00 21.79
N ALA A 140 2.28 -0.49 22.53
CA ALA A 140 1.93 -1.91 22.58
C ALA A 140 1.69 -2.50 21.19
N ALA A 141 0.90 -1.80 20.35
CA ALA A 141 0.68 -2.17 18.96
C ALA A 141 1.96 -2.12 18.11
N ALA A 142 2.81 -1.10 18.25
CA ALA A 142 4.02 -0.96 17.44
C ALA A 142 5.14 -1.96 17.80
N GLU A 143 5.23 -2.33 19.08
CA GLU A 143 6.24 -3.19 19.70
C GLU A 143 5.84 -4.67 19.74
N LEU A 144 4.58 -5.00 19.44
CA LEU A 144 3.99 -6.35 19.56
C LEU A 144 4.05 -6.91 20.99
N ARG A 145 3.62 -6.10 21.97
CA ARG A 145 3.39 -6.56 23.35
C ARG A 145 2.32 -7.68 23.39
N PRO A 146 2.25 -8.53 24.44
CA PRO A 146 1.34 -9.67 24.49
C PRO A 146 -0.17 -9.33 24.36
N ASP A 147 -0.55 -8.09 24.68
CA ASP A 147 -1.87 -7.49 24.63
C ASP A 147 -2.13 -6.64 23.37
N SER A 148 -1.16 -6.61 22.43
CA SER A 148 -1.16 -5.71 21.28
C SER A 148 -2.30 -5.92 20.27
N ASN A 149 -2.89 -7.13 20.23
CA ASN A 149 -3.97 -7.54 19.34
C ASN A 149 -3.74 -7.23 17.84
N VAL A 150 -2.48 -7.10 17.39
CA VAL A 150 -2.15 -6.86 15.97
C VAL A 150 -2.42 -8.13 15.15
N ASN A 151 -3.03 -7.96 13.98
CA ASN A 151 -3.36 -9.08 13.08
C ASN A 151 -2.11 -9.85 12.65
N ARG A 152 -2.15 -11.18 12.83
CA ARG A 152 -1.00 -12.07 12.57
C ARG A 152 -0.50 -12.03 11.12
N MET A 153 -1.38 -11.87 10.12
CA MET A 153 -0.95 -11.76 8.73
C MET A 153 -0.21 -10.45 8.48
N ILE A 154 -0.66 -9.33 9.06
CA ILE A 154 0.05 -8.04 9.00
C ILE A 154 1.45 -8.14 9.62
N ILE A 155 1.60 -8.83 10.76
CA ILE A 155 2.91 -9.08 11.39
C ILE A 155 3.82 -9.89 10.47
N GLU A 156 3.31 -10.98 9.90
CA GLU A 156 4.09 -11.88 9.04
C GLU A 156 4.53 -11.19 7.75
N LYS A 157 3.61 -10.45 7.12
CA LYS A 157 3.80 -9.82 5.81
C LYS A 157 4.63 -8.53 5.85
N LEU A 158 4.54 -7.74 6.93
CA LEU A 158 5.37 -6.54 7.13
C LEU A 158 6.63 -6.80 7.99
N SER A 159 7.00 -8.07 8.18
CA SER A 159 8.26 -8.44 8.83
C SER A 159 9.46 -8.18 7.92
N VAL A 160 10.53 -7.61 8.47
CA VAL A 160 11.80 -7.36 7.75
C VAL A 160 12.66 -8.64 7.64
N ARG A 161 12.21 -9.77 8.21
CA ARG A 161 12.93 -11.05 8.19
C ARG A 161 13.15 -11.54 6.75
N ALA A 162 14.33 -12.11 6.48
CA ALA A 162 14.63 -12.74 5.20
C ALA A 162 13.63 -13.90 4.90
N PRO A 163 13.16 -14.05 3.64
CA PRO A 163 12.34 -15.20 3.26
C PRO A 163 13.10 -16.52 3.45
N PRO A 164 12.47 -17.58 3.99
CA PRO A 164 13.13 -18.87 4.17
C PRO A 164 13.47 -19.51 2.81
N ALA A 165 14.55 -20.29 2.78
CA ALA A 165 15.09 -20.99 1.61
C ALA A 165 14.01 -21.62 0.71
N GLU A 166 13.11 -22.42 1.29
CA GLU A 166 11.99 -23.06 0.62
C GLU A 166 11.09 -22.08 -0.15
N VAL A 167 10.75 -20.93 0.43
CA VAL A 167 9.90 -19.93 -0.24
C VAL A 167 10.65 -19.24 -1.38
N LYS A 168 11.96 -19.00 -1.22
CA LYS A 168 12.82 -18.45 -2.29
C LYS A 168 12.92 -19.42 -3.46
N LEU A 169 13.17 -20.70 -3.17
CA LEU A 169 13.25 -21.77 -4.16
C LEU A 169 11.92 -21.94 -4.91
N ARG A 170 10.81 -22.01 -4.19
CA ARG A 170 9.46 -22.15 -4.75
C ARG A 170 9.09 -20.97 -5.66
N ALA A 171 9.46 -19.74 -5.27
CA ALA A 171 9.28 -18.56 -6.11
C ALA A 171 10.13 -18.59 -7.38
N LEU A 172 11.41 -19.00 -7.31
CA LEU A 172 12.26 -19.17 -8.48
C LEU A 172 11.72 -20.25 -9.44
N ARG A 173 11.33 -21.42 -8.91
CA ARG A 173 10.73 -22.51 -9.70
C ARG A 173 9.42 -22.06 -10.36
N GLY A 174 8.58 -21.31 -9.64
CA GLY A 174 7.35 -20.72 -10.19
C GLY A 174 7.61 -19.73 -11.32
N ILE A 175 8.59 -18.83 -11.18
CA ILE A 175 8.98 -17.87 -12.23
C ILE A 175 9.57 -18.59 -13.45
N ALA A 176 10.41 -19.61 -13.25
CA ALA A 176 10.95 -20.41 -14.35
C ALA A 176 9.82 -21.09 -15.15
N GLN A 177 8.83 -21.66 -14.46
CA GLN A 177 7.64 -22.26 -15.09
C GLN A 177 6.74 -21.21 -15.80
N GLU A 178 6.52 -20.05 -15.18
CA GLU A 178 5.70 -18.95 -15.71
C GLU A 178 6.23 -18.39 -17.04
N PHE A 179 7.55 -18.36 -17.21
CA PHE A 179 8.22 -17.85 -18.41
C PHE A 179 8.80 -18.93 -19.34
N GLY A 180 8.57 -20.23 -19.04
CA GLY A 180 9.04 -21.34 -19.87
C GLY A 180 10.57 -21.52 -19.90
N VAL A 181 11.27 -21.13 -18.83
CA VAL A 181 12.72 -21.26 -18.71
C VAL A 181 13.06 -22.64 -18.13
N GLU A 182 13.80 -23.45 -18.90
CA GLU A 182 14.41 -24.68 -18.39
C GLU A 182 15.57 -24.32 -17.44
N TRP A 183 15.44 -24.70 -16.17
CA TRP A 183 16.39 -24.36 -15.11
C TRP A 183 16.54 -25.51 -14.11
N ASP A 184 17.77 -25.99 -13.94
CA ASP A 184 18.14 -26.89 -12.84
C ASP A 184 18.39 -26.09 -11.56
N ALA A 185 17.55 -26.31 -10.54
CA ALA A 185 17.67 -25.62 -9.27
C ALA A 185 18.76 -26.20 -8.34
N SER A 186 19.40 -27.33 -8.68
CA SER A 186 20.30 -28.07 -7.78
C SER A 186 21.44 -27.21 -7.22
N SER A 187 22.05 -26.35 -8.05
CA SER A 187 23.06 -25.37 -7.63
C SER A 187 22.54 -24.42 -6.53
N THR A 188 21.32 -23.92 -6.71
CA THR A 188 20.66 -22.98 -5.81
C THR A 188 20.11 -23.66 -4.54
N GLU A 189 19.66 -24.91 -4.62
CA GLU A 189 19.29 -25.71 -3.45
C GLU A 189 20.50 -25.98 -2.54
N ILE A 190 21.65 -26.31 -3.14
CA ILE A 190 22.91 -26.47 -2.41
C ILE A 190 23.34 -25.14 -1.76
N GLU A 191 23.23 -24.01 -2.44
CA GLU A 191 23.58 -22.70 -1.84
C GLU A 191 22.63 -22.31 -0.70
N PHE A 192 21.31 -22.45 -0.88
CA PHE A 192 20.34 -22.18 0.18
C PHE A 192 20.44 -23.16 1.37
N SER A 193 21.03 -24.34 1.18
CA SER A 193 21.29 -25.33 2.24
C SER A 193 22.58 -25.04 3.03
N LYS A 194 23.44 -24.14 2.55
CA LYS A 194 24.62 -23.68 3.31
C LYS A 194 24.14 -22.83 4.49
N LYS A 195 24.17 -23.42 5.68
CA LYS A 195 24.26 -22.63 6.91
C LYS A 195 25.46 -21.69 6.76
N HIS A 196 25.29 -20.41 7.11
CA HIS A 196 26.46 -19.61 7.47
C HIS A 196 27.02 -20.24 8.74
N GLU A 197 28.24 -20.75 8.68
CA GLU A 197 29.00 -21.00 9.90
C GLU A 197 29.42 -19.63 10.44
N ASP A 198 29.15 -19.38 11.72
CA ASP A 198 29.39 -18.07 12.31
C ASP A 198 30.88 -17.76 12.31
N LEU A 199 31.28 -16.71 11.56
CA LEU A 199 32.67 -16.23 11.44
C LEU A 199 33.16 -15.53 12.74
N LEU A 200 32.70 -16.01 13.90
CA LEU A 200 32.91 -15.46 15.24
C LEU A 200 33.51 -16.47 16.23
N GLU A 201 33.68 -17.76 15.86
CA GLU A 201 34.35 -18.75 16.73
C GLU A 201 35.89 -18.57 16.80
N GLY A 202 36.46 -17.62 16.05
CA GLY A 202 37.91 -17.42 15.87
C GLY A 202 38.67 -16.64 16.96
N LEU A 203 38.11 -16.41 18.16
CA LEU A 203 38.72 -15.52 19.17
C LEU A 203 38.83 -16.08 20.61
N ASN A 204 38.37 -17.30 20.88
CA ASN A 204 38.21 -17.80 22.26
C ASN A 204 39.26 -18.84 22.71
N SER A 205 40.53 -18.70 22.30
CA SER A 205 41.64 -19.42 22.96
C SER A 205 43.04 -18.84 22.70
N SER A 206 43.61 -18.12 23.67
CA SER A 206 44.92 -18.44 24.28
C SER A 206 45.29 -17.48 25.43
N ALA A 207 46.23 -17.92 26.25
CA ALA A 207 46.68 -17.39 27.53
C ALA A 207 47.09 -15.89 27.59
N ILE A 208 46.87 -15.31 28.76
CA ILE A 208 47.53 -14.08 29.26
C ILE A 208 48.99 -14.42 29.63
N PRO A 209 49.96 -13.57 29.24
CA PRO A 209 51.14 -13.31 30.07
C PRO A 209 51.25 -11.81 30.47
N THR A 210 51.93 -11.54 31.59
CA THR A 210 51.82 -10.27 32.31
C THR A 210 53.04 -9.36 32.15
N ALA A 211 52.79 -8.05 32.10
CA ALA A 211 53.69 -6.92 32.42
C ALA A 211 54.97 -6.69 31.57
N SER A 212 55.08 -5.47 31.05
CA SER A 212 56.21 -4.57 31.38
C SER A 212 55.84 -3.10 31.11
N THR A 213 56.26 -2.21 32.02
CA THR A 213 56.02 -0.76 31.93
C THR A 213 57.28 -0.03 31.51
N VAL A 214 57.18 0.95 30.61
CA VAL A 214 58.24 1.95 30.38
C VAL A 214 57.63 3.35 30.36
N ILE A 215 58.24 4.29 31.08
CA ILE A 215 57.85 5.70 31.19
C ILE A 215 59.06 6.56 30.79
N ILE A 216 58.92 7.49 29.85
CA ILE A 216 59.87 8.60 29.64
C ILE A 216 59.10 9.90 29.26
N THR A 217 59.56 11.04 29.78
CA THR A 217 59.05 12.43 29.60
C THR A 217 59.73 13.14 28.38
N GLN A 218 59.57 14.41 27.96
CA GLN A 218 59.53 15.69 28.71
C GLN A 218 59.39 16.93 27.77
N SER A 219 58.83 18.05 28.27
CA SER A 219 59.16 19.51 28.05
C SER A 219 59.20 20.26 26.68
N MET A 220 58.76 21.54 26.72
CA MET A 220 58.91 22.68 25.76
C MET A 220 59.93 23.75 26.33
N PRO A 221 60.03 25.08 25.99
CA PRO A 221 59.42 26.04 24.99
C PRO A 221 60.54 26.74 24.12
N PRO A 222 60.59 28.05 23.68
CA PRO A 222 59.80 29.33 23.81
C PRO A 222 58.75 29.52 22.66
N ALA A 223 58.07 30.65 22.33
CA ALA A 223 58.11 32.15 22.49
C ALA A 223 58.92 32.96 21.42
N SER A 224 58.50 34.11 20.86
CA SER A 224 57.61 35.23 21.32
C SER A 224 56.81 35.96 20.17
N PRO A 225 55.93 36.96 20.43
CA PRO A 225 54.88 37.42 19.47
C PRO A 225 54.70 38.95 19.19
N GLN A 226 53.73 39.27 18.30
CA GLN A 226 52.98 40.54 18.04
C GLN A 226 53.61 41.72 17.26
N ASP A 227 52.87 42.25 16.26
CA ASP A 227 52.23 43.60 16.31
C ASP A 227 51.21 43.84 15.14
N GLY A 228 50.28 44.82 15.25
CA GLY A 228 49.44 45.33 14.13
C GLY A 228 47.89 45.23 14.25
N LEU A 229 47.15 46.31 13.91
CA LEU A 229 45.68 46.50 14.09
C LEU A 229 44.96 46.90 12.74
N PRO A 230 43.69 47.41 12.68
CA PRO A 230 42.48 46.58 12.56
C PRO A 230 41.44 47.05 11.49
N ILE A 231 40.68 46.15 10.84
CA ILE A 231 39.53 46.52 9.96
C ILE A 231 38.29 45.61 10.19
N THR A 232 37.11 46.17 9.90
CA THR A 232 35.73 45.72 10.22
C THR A 232 35.21 44.47 9.47
N PRO A 233 34.14 43.82 9.98
CA PRO A 233 33.46 42.73 9.27
C PRO A 233 32.65 43.27 8.09
N MET A 234 32.67 42.56 6.95
CA MET A 234 31.93 42.95 5.74
C MET A 234 30.87 41.92 5.35
N VAL A 235 29.62 42.39 5.24
CA VAL A 235 28.48 41.67 4.65
C VAL A 235 28.31 42.15 3.21
N GLN A 236 28.24 41.23 2.24
CA GLN A 236 27.59 41.36 0.91
C GLN A 236 27.78 40.03 0.14
N SER A 237 26.71 39.33 -0.26
CA SER A 237 26.03 39.40 -1.58
C SER A 237 26.58 38.35 -2.57
N GLN A 238 25.81 37.34 -2.99
CA GLN A 238 24.85 37.33 -4.13
C GLN A 238 25.54 37.34 -5.51
N PRO A 239 25.02 36.60 -6.53
CA PRO A 239 23.64 36.77 -6.99
C PRO A 239 22.81 35.50 -7.27
N HIS A 240 21.51 35.76 -7.39
CA HIS A 240 20.44 34.94 -7.96
C HIS A 240 20.35 35.16 -9.48
N LEU A 241 19.81 34.22 -10.27
CA LEU A 241 19.29 34.39 -11.65
C LEU A 241 18.41 33.14 -11.97
N PRO A 242 17.52 33.14 -13.01
CA PRO A 242 16.09 33.13 -12.69
C PRO A 242 15.29 31.94 -13.26
N VAL A 243 14.09 31.76 -12.71
CA VAL A 243 13.05 30.87 -13.25
C VAL A 243 12.26 31.58 -14.36
N PRO A 244 12.04 30.98 -15.54
CA PRO A 244 11.16 31.54 -16.56
C PRO A 244 9.69 31.30 -16.21
N ALA A 245 8.94 32.38 -15.95
CA ALA A 245 7.48 32.32 -15.89
C ALA A 245 6.90 32.42 -17.31
N VAL A 246 6.16 31.40 -17.76
CA VAL A 246 5.38 31.46 -19.01
C VAL A 246 3.90 31.54 -18.68
N SER A 247 3.37 32.75 -18.76
CA SER A 247 1.93 33.02 -18.78
C SER A 247 1.32 32.52 -20.08
N ASN A 248 0.15 31.88 -20.02
CA ASN A 248 -0.76 31.77 -21.17
C ASN A 248 -2.23 31.79 -20.71
N PRO A 249 -3.17 32.33 -21.52
CA PRO A 249 -4.53 32.60 -21.08
C PRO A 249 -5.48 31.41 -21.25
N ALA A 250 -6.61 31.47 -20.56
CA ALA A 250 -7.73 30.55 -20.76
C ALA A 250 -8.67 31.01 -21.90
N PRO A 251 -9.33 30.08 -22.61
CA PRO A 251 -10.60 30.33 -23.27
C PRO A 251 -11.76 29.75 -22.44
N ALA A 252 -12.82 30.53 -22.25
CA ALA A 252 -14.08 30.02 -21.70
C ALA A 252 -14.94 29.43 -22.84
N VAL A 253 -15.48 28.23 -22.63
CA VAL A 253 -16.52 27.64 -23.49
C VAL A 253 -17.69 27.22 -22.61
N VAL A 254 -18.87 27.80 -22.88
CA VAL A 254 -20.10 27.50 -22.15
C VAL A 254 -20.77 26.27 -22.75
N SER A 255 -21.03 25.26 -21.93
CA SER A 255 -21.94 24.15 -22.25
C SER A 255 -22.92 23.93 -21.10
N LYS A 256 -24.22 24.01 -21.39
CA LYS A 256 -25.32 23.97 -20.42
C LYS A 256 -26.17 22.73 -20.66
N ILE A 257 -26.05 21.72 -19.81
CA ILE A 257 -26.87 20.50 -19.83
C ILE A 257 -27.49 20.33 -18.44
N LEU A 258 -28.74 19.83 -18.40
CA LEU A 258 -29.63 19.93 -17.24
C LEU A 258 -29.42 18.80 -16.22
N SER A 259 -29.67 19.11 -14.95
CA SER A 259 -29.84 18.12 -13.89
C SER A 259 -31.12 17.31 -14.08
N VAL A 260 -31.01 15.98 -14.03
CA VAL A 260 -32.11 15.06 -13.73
C VAL A 260 -31.58 14.08 -12.68
N GLY A 261 -32.26 13.96 -11.54
CA GLY A 261 -31.88 13.03 -10.47
C GLY A 261 -32.37 11.60 -10.75
N PRO A 262 -31.72 10.57 -10.20
CA PRO A 262 -32.20 9.19 -10.33
C PRO A 262 -33.43 8.97 -9.45
N GLU A 263 -34.53 8.55 -10.07
CA GLU A 263 -35.75 8.15 -9.36
C GLU A 263 -35.64 6.70 -8.84
N LYS A 264 -36.29 6.42 -7.70
CA LYS A 264 -36.19 5.15 -6.98
C LYS A 264 -36.98 4.04 -7.70
N ILE A 265 -36.29 3.08 -8.31
CA ILE A 265 -36.90 1.83 -8.77
C ILE A 265 -36.75 0.76 -7.68
N GLU A 266 -37.88 0.18 -7.29
CA GLU A 266 -38.02 -0.75 -6.17
C GLU A 266 -38.25 -2.18 -6.71
N LEU A 267 -37.47 -3.14 -6.24
CA LEU A 267 -37.51 -4.54 -6.69
C LEU A 267 -38.22 -5.42 -5.63
N PRO A 268 -39.12 -6.33 -6.04
CA PRO A 268 -39.82 -7.21 -5.11
C PRO A 268 -38.90 -8.35 -4.60
N PRO A 269 -39.19 -8.92 -3.41
CA PRO A 269 -38.44 -10.05 -2.87
C PRO A 269 -38.78 -11.35 -3.61
N VAL A 270 -37.81 -12.27 -3.66
CA VAL A 270 -38.02 -13.68 -4.01
C VAL A 270 -37.34 -14.52 -2.95
N ASP A 271 -37.99 -15.63 -2.59
CA ASP A 271 -37.73 -16.35 -1.35
C ASP A 271 -36.51 -17.29 -1.38
N SER A 272 -36.20 -17.83 -0.21
CA SER A 272 -35.03 -18.63 0.09
C SER A 272 -35.16 -20.12 -0.26
N SER A 273 -33.99 -20.78 -0.30
CA SER A 273 -33.78 -22.25 -0.40
C SER A 273 -34.05 -22.94 -1.75
N LEU A 274 -33.01 -23.62 -2.25
CA LEU A 274 -32.99 -25.08 -2.31
C LEU A 274 -31.54 -25.58 -2.42
N SER A 275 -31.29 -26.80 -1.96
CA SER A 275 -29.98 -27.47 -1.98
C SER A 275 -30.00 -28.62 -2.97
N GLU A 276 -28.97 -28.77 -3.81
CA GLU A 276 -28.49 -30.11 -4.17
C GLU A 276 -27.04 -30.13 -4.69
N GLY A 277 -26.48 -31.33 -4.81
CA GLY A 277 -25.04 -31.60 -4.94
C GLY A 277 -24.47 -31.63 -6.38
N PRO A 278 -23.20 -32.08 -6.52
CA PRO A 278 -22.40 -31.86 -7.71
C PRO A 278 -22.78 -32.76 -8.89
N ARG A 279 -23.18 -32.15 -10.02
CA ARG A 279 -23.30 -32.82 -11.33
C ARG A 279 -22.76 -31.91 -12.45
N GLY A 280 -21.97 -32.52 -13.34
CA GLY A 280 -21.72 -32.05 -14.71
C GLY A 280 -21.13 -30.65 -14.91
N ALA A 281 -19.85 -30.56 -15.31
CA ALA A 281 -19.31 -29.34 -15.92
C ALA A 281 -20.07 -28.94 -17.22
N SER A 282 -20.75 -29.89 -17.87
CA SER A 282 -21.64 -29.65 -19.00
C SER A 282 -22.79 -28.70 -18.65
N ASP A 283 -23.50 -28.95 -17.53
CA ASP A 283 -24.66 -28.17 -17.10
C ASP A 283 -24.30 -26.71 -16.75
N ALA A 284 -23.05 -26.47 -16.33
CA ALA A 284 -22.53 -25.12 -16.11
C ALA A 284 -22.28 -24.39 -17.45
N LEU A 285 -21.70 -25.09 -18.44
CA LEU A 285 -21.46 -24.57 -19.78
C LEU A 285 -22.77 -24.28 -20.54
N GLU A 286 -23.76 -25.17 -20.41
CA GLU A 286 -25.12 -25.03 -20.97
C GLU A 286 -25.82 -23.79 -20.39
N ARG A 287 -25.80 -23.63 -19.06
CA ARG A 287 -26.35 -22.44 -18.37
C ARG A 287 -25.65 -21.15 -18.77
N ALA A 288 -24.31 -21.17 -18.93
CA ALA A 288 -23.56 -20.01 -19.42
C ALA A 288 -23.96 -19.63 -20.86
N ARG A 289 -24.13 -20.61 -21.76
CA ARG A 289 -24.62 -20.40 -23.13
C ARG A 289 -26.04 -19.82 -23.15
N ALA A 290 -26.94 -20.35 -22.31
CA ALA A 290 -28.31 -19.84 -22.18
C ALA A 290 -28.33 -18.38 -21.69
N ALA A 291 -27.48 -18.03 -20.71
CA ALA A 291 -27.36 -16.67 -20.20
C ALA A 291 -26.83 -15.68 -21.28
N MET A 292 -25.80 -16.08 -22.05
CA MET A 292 -25.31 -15.27 -23.17
C MET A 292 -26.39 -15.05 -24.26
N ALA A 293 -27.15 -16.09 -24.59
CA ALA A 293 -28.27 -15.98 -25.55
C ALA A 293 -29.42 -15.09 -25.03
N LEU A 294 -29.62 -15.00 -23.70
CA LEU A 294 -30.57 -14.07 -23.10
C LEU A 294 -30.06 -12.62 -23.19
N ALA A 295 -28.78 -12.39 -22.91
CA ALA A 295 -28.14 -11.07 -22.96
C ALA A 295 -28.14 -10.47 -24.39
N GLU A 296 -27.89 -11.27 -25.43
CA GLU A 296 -28.02 -10.80 -26.82
C GLU A 296 -29.46 -10.45 -27.18
N ARG A 297 -30.45 -11.26 -26.78
CA ARG A 297 -31.88 -10.95 -27.04
C ARG A 297 -32.30 -9.64 -26.34
N ALA A 298 -31.90 -9.43 -25.09
CA ALA A 298 -32.15 -8.18 -24.38
C ALA A 298 -31.48 -6.98 -25.07
N SER A 299 -30.22 -7.13 -25.50
CA SER A 299 -29.47 -6.12 -26.24
C SER A 299 -30.12 -5.81 -27.60
N ALA A 300 -30.61 -6.81 -28.32
CA ALA A 300 -31.34 -6.65 -29.57
C ALA A 300 -32.66 -5.89 -29.36
N ALA A 301 -33.44 -6.26 -28.34
CA ALA A 301 -34.68 -5.56 -27.99
C ALA A 301 -34.44 -4.08 -27.64
N ALA A 302 -33.38 -3.78 -26.87
CA ALA A 302 -32.96 -2.42 -26.56
C ALA A 302 -32.57 -1.62 -27.83
N ARG A 303 -31.81 -2.23 -28.75
CA ARG A 303 -31.48 -1.64 -30.06
C ARG A 303 -32.75 -1.34 -30.89
N THR A 304 -33.73 -2.24 -30.91
CA THR A 304 -35.01 -2.02 -31.60
C THR A 304 -35.86 -0.92 -30.93
N ALA A 305 -35.86 -0.82 -29.60
CA ALA A 305 -36.56 0.25 -28.88
C ALA A 305 -35.93 1.63 -29.19
N ALA A 306 -34.61 1.75 -29.13
CA ALA A 306 -33.88 2.97 -29.48
C ALA A 306 -34.14 3.40 -30.93
N ALA A 307 -34.16 2.44 -31.88
CA ALA A 307 -34.49 2.71 -33.28
C ALA A 307 -35.92 3.26 -33.46
N ARG A 308 -36.91 2.75 -32.72
CA ARG A 308 -38.29 3.28 -32.74
C ARG A 308 -38.38 4.71 -32.19
N ILE A 309 -37.63 5.02 -31.12
CA ILE A 309 -37.57 6.39 -30.56
C ILE A 309 -37.00 7.35 -31.61
N ASN A 310 -35.86 7.01 -32.24
CA ASN A 310 -35.24 7.87 -33.25
C ASN A 310 -36.14 8.07 -34.50
N ALA A 311 -36.82 7.01 -34.95
CA ALA A 311 -37.82 7.10 -36.03
C ALA A 311 -39.06 7.96 -35.66
N GLY A 312 -39.41 8.04 -34.37
CA GLY A 312 -40.43 8.95 -33.85
C GLY A 312 -39.99 10.42 -33.94
N VAL A 313 -38.77 10.72 -33.50
CA VAL A 313 -38.18 12.08 -33.55
C VAL A 313 -38.15 12.63 -34.98
N HIS A 314 -37.70 11.83 -35.95
CA HIS A 314 -37.72 12.24 -37.37
C HIS A 314 -39.14 12.49 -37.91
N ARG A 315 -40.14 11.74 -37.46
CA ARG A 315 -41.54 11.91 -37.90
C ARG A 315 -42.17 13.19 -37.33
N GLN A 316 -41.82 13.57 -36.09
CA GLN A 316 -42.25 14.84 -35.50
C GLN A 316 -41.63 16.06 -36.18
N ALA A 317 -40.36 15.98 -36.58
CA ALA A 317 -39.67 17.08 -37.28
C ALA A 317 -40.28 17.41 -38.67
N GLY A 318 -40.87 16.43 -39.36
CA GLY A 318 -41.49 16.63 -40.67
C GLY A 318 -42.82 17.40 -40.64
N ASN A 319 -43.60 17.27 -39.56
CA ASN A 319 -44.97 17.77 -39.51
C ASN A 319 -45.10 19.28 -39.17
N GLY A 320 -43.97 19.96 -38.92
CA GLY A 320 -43.92 21.39 -38.55
C GLY A 320 -43.91 22.38 -39.72
N LYS A 321 -44.12 21.93 -40.97
CA LYS A 321 -44.04 22.77 -42.18
C LYS A 321 -45.28 22.67 -43.09
N GLN A 322 -46.48 22.47 -42.53
CA GLN A 322 -47.72 22.58 -43.32
C GLN A 322 -48.97 22.96 -42.49
N SER A 323 -48.93 24.15 -41.89
CA SER A 323 -50.13 24.96 -41.58
C SER A 323 -49.81 26.42 -41.89
N GLY A 324 -50.73 27.10 -42.57
CA GLY A 324 -50.76 28.57 -42.73
C GLY A 324 -52.04 29.13 -42.13
#